data_AF-C9X4N5-F1
#
_entry.id   AF-C9X4N5-F1
#
_cell.length_a   1.000
_cell.length_b   1.000
_cell.length_c   1.000
_cell.angle_alpha   90.00
_cell.angle_beta   90.00
_cell.angle_gamma   90.00
#
_symmetry.space_group_name_H-M   'P 1'
#
loop_
_entity.id
_entity.type
_entity.pdbx_description
1 polymer ?
#
loop_
_entity_poly.entity_id
_entity_poly.type
_entity_poly.pdbx_seq_one_letter_code
_entity_poly.pdbx_strand_id
1 'polypeptide(L)'
;SMALLGWLFIGWLFRPYLPETQIDSYIAGLIILAAAPCTAMVFVWSNLIRGEPHFTLSQVALNDVIMVVAFAPIVGLLLGLSAITVPWDTLLLSVVLYIVIPVIIAQLVRRTLLASGGQAALDNLMQTLQPLSLVALLATLILLFGFQGEQIIAQPTIIALLAVPILIQSISIPGWAYLLN
;
A
#
# COMPACT_ATOMS: atom_id res chain seq x y z
N SER A 1 14.00 -0.37 9.90
CA SER A 1 12.94 -1.27 9.40
C SER A 1 11.70 -1.12 10.27
N MET A 2 10.50 -1.36 9.74
CA MET A 2 9.27 -1.16 10.50
C MET A 2 9.06 -2.16 11.63
N ALA A 3 9.52 -3.40 11.45
CA ALA A 3 9.52 -4.41 12.50
C ALA A 3 10.34 -3.97 13.73
N LEU A 4 11.51 -3.36 13.53
CA LEU A 4 12.35 -2.87 14.63
C LEU A 4 11.70 -1.68 15.34
N LEU A 5 11.08 -0.76 14.59
CA LEU A 5 10.33 0.36 15.18
C LEU A 5 9.09 -0.13 15.93
N GLY A 6 8.34 -1.10 15.38
CA GLY A 6 7.19 -1.71 16.04
C GLY A 6 7.59 -2.41 17.33
N TRP A 7 8.64 -3.24 17.31
CA TRP A 7 9.13 -3.90 18.52
C TRP A 7 9.61 -2.89 19.59
N LEU A 8 10.37 -1.87 19.20
CA LEU A 8 10.91 -0.87 20.12
C LEU A 8 9.81 0.02 20.72
N PHE A 9 8.94 0.60 19.87
CA PHE A 9 7.92 1.53 20.31
C PHE A 9 6.72 0.82 20.92
N ILE A 10 6.20 -0.23 20.30
CA ILE A 10 4.96 -0.91 20.76
C ILE A 10 5.28 -2.02 21.75
N GLY A 11 6.33 -2.80 21.50
CA GLY A 11 6.72 -3.93 22.36
C GLY A 11 7.47 -3.56 23.64
N TRP A 12 8.11 -2.38 23.69
CA TRP A 12 8.90 -1.95 24.84
C TRP A 12 8.46 -0.59 25.39
N LEU A 13 8.53 0.48 24.59
CA LEU A 13 8.33 1.86 25.07
C LEU A 13 6.88 2.17 25.47
N PHE A 14 5.90 1.77 24.66
CA PHE A 14 4.48 2.05 24.84
C PHE A 14 3.69 0.88 25.41
N ARG A 15 4.36 -0.24 25.71
CA ARG A 15 3.76 -1.41 26.33
C ARG A 15 2.88 -1.10 27.55
N PRO A 16 3.26 -0.20 28.49
CA PRO A 16 2.41 0.12 29.65
C PRO A 16 1.12 0.87 29.31
N TYR A 17 1.07 1.50 28.14
CA TYR A 17 -0.05 2.34 27.71
C TYR A 17 -0.98 1.63 26.72
N LEU A 18 -0.68 0.36 26.38
CA LEU A 18 -1.43 -0.43 25.41
C LEU A 18 -2.04 -1.66 26.08
N PRO A 19 -3.22 -2.13 25.61
CA PRO A 19 -3.81 -3.37 26.09
C PRO A 19 -2.90 -4.55 25.75
N GLU A 20 -2.45 -5.31 26.75
CA GLU A 20 -1.47 -6.40 26.58
C GLU A 20 -1.90 -7.44 25.54
N THR A 21 -3.20 -7.68 25.41
CA THR A 21 -3.77 -8.65 24.47
C THR A 21 -3.73 -8.22 23.00
N GLN A 22 -3.47 -6.93 22.72
CA GLN A 22 -3.54 -6.37 21.36
C GLN A 22 -2.17 -5.93 20.81
N ILE A 23 -1.12 -6.00 21.63
CA ILE A 23 0.23 -5.56 21.26
C ILE A 23 0.74 -6.31 20.02
N ASP A 24 0.61 -7.63 19.99
CA ASP A 24 1.06 -8.44 18.86
C ASP A 24 0.28 -8.12 17.59
N SER A 25 -1.03 -7.89 17.70
CA SER A 25 -1.90 -7.48 16.59
C SER A 25 -1.51 -6.10 16.05
N TYR A 26 -1.15 -5.15 16.91
CA TYR A 26 -0.69 -3.83 16.48
C TYR A 26 0.69 -3.89 15.81
N ILE A 27 1.62 -4.69 16.32
CA ILE A 27 2.94 -4.88 15.68
C ILE A 27 2.75 -5.54 14.32
N ALA A 28 1.93 -6.59 14.21
CA ALA A 28 1.61 -7.23 12.95
C ALA A 28 0.97 -6.25 11.96
N GLY A 29 0.01 -5.44 12.42
CA GLY A 29 -0.63 -4.40 11.62
C GLY A 29 0.36 -3.37 11.08
N LEU A 30 1.30 -2.89 11.91
CA LEU A 30 2.35 -1.94 11.49
C LEU A 30 3.30 -2.55 10.45
N ILE A 31 3.66 -3.83 10.60
CA ILE A 31 4.52 -4.52 9.65
C ILE A 31 3.81 -4.70 8.30
N ILE A 32 2.54 -5.14 8.32
CA ILE A 32 1.74 -5.31 7.10
C ILE A 32 1.54 -3.97 6.39
N LEU A 33 1.21 -2.91 7.13
CA LEU A 33 1.06 -1.57 6.59
C LEU A 33 2.32 -1.07 5.88
N ALA A 34 3.49 -1.37 6.45
CA ALA A 34 4.78 -0.98 5.88
C ALA A 34 5.22 -1.83 4.69
N ALA A 35 4.72 -3.07 4.60
CA ALA A 35 4.95 -3.95 3.46
C ALA A 35 4.00 -3.68 2.30
N ALA A 36 2.86 -3.01 2.55
CA ALA A 36 1.88 -2.70 1.53
C ALA A 36 2.42 -1.67 0.51
N PRO A 37 2.38 -1.96 -0.80
CA PRO A 37 2.81 -1.02 -1.81
C PRO A 37 1.77 0.12 -1.97
N CYS A 38 2.26 1.34 -2.11
CA CYS A 38 1.42 2.52 -2.34
C CYS A 38 1.55 3.00 -3.79
N THR A 39 0.87 2.34 -4.72
CA THR A 39 1.07 2.56 -6.17
C THR A 39 0.37 3.81 -6.70
N ALA A 40 -0.90 4.01 -6.35
CA ALA A 40 -1.71 5.10 -6.89
C ALA A 40 -1.40 6.47 -6.26
N MET A 41 -1.19 6.51 -4.96
CA MET A 41 -1.06 7.78 -4.22
C MET A 41 0.28 8.47 -4.49
N VAL A 42 1.37 7.71 -4.66
CA VAL A 42 2.70 8.25 -4.98
C VAL A 42 2.69 8.99 -6.31
N PHE A 43 1.91 8.51 -7.28
CA PHE A 43 1.73 9.18 -8.57
C PHE A 43 1.06 10.55 -8.46
N VAL A 44 0.02 10.65 -7.63
CA VAL A 44 -0.69 11.91 -7.37
C VAL A 44 0.25 12.91 -6.71
N TRP A 45 0.99 12.48 -5.67
CA TRP A 45 1.96 13.34 -4.99
C TRP A 45 3.09 13.79 -5.91
N SER A 46 3.65 12.88 -6.71
CA SER A 46 4.69 13.21 -7.69
C SER A 46 4.21 14.28 -8.67
N ASN A 47 2.99 14.14 -9.21
CA ASN A 47 2.38 15.16 -10.06
C ASN A 47 2.18 16.51 -9.35
N LEU A 48 1.77 16.52 -8.09
CA LEU A 48 1.56 17.75 -7.31
C LEU A 48 2.86 18.51 -7.04
N ILE A 49 3.97 17.80 -6.78
CA ILE A 49 5.28 18.40 -6.53
C ILE A 49 6.10 18.63 -7.81
N ARG A 50 5.52 18.39 -9.00
CA ARG A 50 6.21 18.43 -10.30
C ARG A 50 7.44 17.52 -10.34
N GLY A 51 7.34 16.35 -9.70
CA GLY A 51 8.33 15.29 -9.75
C GLY A 51 8.42 14.65 -11.14
N GLU A 52 9.44 13.83 -11.35
CA GLU A 52 9.64 13.12 -12.62
C GLU A 52 8.72 11.87 -12.63
N PRO A 53 7.68 11.84 -13.50
CA PRO A 53 6.66 10.78 -13.46
C PRO A 53 7.16 9.44 -14.01
N HIS A 54 8.11 9.43 -14.95
CA HIS A 54 8.66 8.20 -15.55
C HIS A 54 9.55 7.43 -14.58
N PHE A 55 10.33 8.14 -13.77
CA PHE A 55 11.14 7.60 -12.69
C PHE A 55 10.26 7.09 -11.55
N THR A 56 9.20 7.83 -11.23
CA THR A 56 8.18 7.38 -10.27
C THR A 56 7.51 6.10 -10.77
N LEU A 57 7.13 6.06 -12.07
CA LEU A 57 6.53 4.90 -12.70
C LEU A 57 7.42 3.67 -12.66
N SER A 58 8.70 3.83 -13.01
CA SER A 58 9.64 2.71 -13.06
C SER A 58 9.90 2.12 -11.67
N GLN A 59 9.99 2.96 -10.63
CA GLN A 59 10.13 2.50 -9.26
C GLN A 59 8.88 1.77 -8.75
N VAL A 60 7.70 2.31 -9.00
CA VAL A 60 6.43 1.66 -8.61
C VAL A 60 6.26 0.34 -9.34
N ALA A 61 6.53 0.30 -10.65
CA ALA A 61 6.45 -0.92 -11.44
C ALA A 61 7.44 -1.99 -10.97
N LEU A 62 8.68 -1.60 -10.63
CA LEU A 62 9.66 -2.52 -10.07
C LEU A 62 9.21 -3.07 -8.71
N ASN A 63 8.68 -2.21 -7.83
CA ASN A 63 8.16 -2.61 -6.53
C ASN A 63 7.00 -3.61 -6.65
N ASP A 64 6.03 -3.33 -7.52
CA ASP A 64 4.88 -4.22 -7.76
C ASP A 64 5.32 -5.58 -8.32
N VAL A 65 6.27 -5.59 -9.26
CA VAL A 65 6.82 -6.84 -9.81
C VAL A 65 7.53 -7.65 -8.73
N ILE A 66 8.35 -7.00 -7.88
CA ILE A 66 9.02 -7.67 -6.76
C ILE A 66 7.98 -8.23 -5.78
N MET A 67 6.91 -7.50 -5.50
CA MET A 67 5.85 -7.99 -4.61
C MET A 67 5.16 -9.23 -5.21
N VAL A 68 4.73 -9.18 -6.47
CA VAL A 68 4.03 -10.30 -7.11
C VAL A 68 4.93 -11.53 -7.25
N VAL A 69 6.21 -11.34 -7.63
CA VAL A 69 7.13 -12.44 -7.96
C VAL A 69 7.89 -12.95 -6.74
N ALA A 70 8.29 -12.10 -5.80
CA ALA A 70 9.10 -12.49 -4.65
C ALA A 70 8.27 -12.57 -3.35
N PHE A 71 7.44 -11.56 -3.04
CA PHE A 71 6.74 -11.52 -1.77
C PHE A 71 5.67 -12.62 -1.65
N ALA A 72 4.83 -12.82 -2.66
CA ALA A 72 3.79 -13.85 -2.62
C ALA A 72 4.37 -15.28 -2.46
N PRO A 73 5.44 -15.69 -3.18
CA PRO A 73 6.07 -16.99 -2.96
C PRO A 73 6.81 -17.11 -1.63
N ILE A 74 7.51 -16.06 -1.18
CA ILE A 74 8.25 -16.07 0.09
C ILE A 74 7.28 -16.20 1.26
N VAL A 75 6.17 -15.47 1.26
CA VAL A 75 5.12 -15.58 2.28
C VAL A 75 4.47 -16.96 2.25
N GLY A 76 4.19 -17.50 1.06
CA GLY A 76 3.71 -18.89 0.90
C GLY A 76 4.66 -19.94 1.48
N LEU A 77 5.97 -19.79 1.25
CA LEU A 77 7.00 -20.68 1.78
C LEU A 77 7.15 -20.57 3.30
N LEU A 78 7.24 -19.34 3.84
CA LEU A 78 7.43 -19.07 5.27
C LEU A 78 6.21 -19.47 6.11
N LEU A 79 4.99 -19.26 5.61
CA LEU A 79 3.76 -19.70 6.29
C LEU A 79 3.55 -21.22 6.19
N GLY A 80 3.98 -21.86 5.09
CA GLY A 80 4.00 -23.32 4.97
C GLY A 80 4.93 -24.00 5.99
N LEU A 81 6.03 -23.34 6.39
CA LEU A 81 6.94 -23.81 7.44
C LEU A 81 6.39 -23.58 8.86
N SER A 82 5.39 -22.71 9.03
CA SER A 82 4.85 -22.30 10.34
C SER A 82 3.60 -23.08 10.77
N ALA A 83 3.20 -24.13 10.04
CA ALA A 83 2.04 -24.99 10.32
C ALA A 83 0.67 -24.26 10.45
N ILE A 84 0.56 -23.03 9.94
CA ILE A 84 -0.69 -22.29 9.85
C ILE A 84 -1.34 -22.65 8.52
N THR A 85 -2.57 -23.17 8.54
CA THR A 85 -3.34 -23.51 7.33
C THR A 85 -3.64 -22.25 6.53
N VAL A 86 -2.87 -22.03 5.46
CA VAL A 86 -3.09 -20.92 4.53
C VAL A 86 -4.30 -21.25 3.65
N PRO A 87 -5.34 -20.38 3.60
CA PRO A 87 -6.44 -20.55 2.68
C PRO A 87 -6.01 -20.13 1.26
N TRP A 88 -5.23 -21.01 0.61
CA TRP A 88 -4.66 -20.80 -0.73
C TRP A 88 -5.71 -20.42 -1.77
N ASP A 89 -6.91 -20.98 -1.67
CA ASP A 89 -8.04 -20.64 -2.54
C ASP A 89 -8.38 -19.15 -2.45
N THR A 90 -8.42 -18.58 -1.23
CA THR A 90 -8.74 -17.17 -1.03
C THR A 90 -7.61 -16.24 -1.45
N LEU A 91 -6.34 -16.61 -1.24
CA LEU A 91 -5.19 -15.85 -1.71
C LEU A 91 -5.12 -15.82 -3.23
N LEU A 92 -5.23 -16.99 -3.88
CA LEU A 92 -5.24 -17.08 -5.34
C LEU A 92 -6.42 -16.33 -5.94
N LEU A 93 -7.62 -16.48 -5.39
CA LEU A 93 -8.80 -15.74 -5.83
C LEU A 93 -8.57 -14.23 -5.68
N SER A 94 -8.02 -13.77 -4.56
CA SER A 94 -7.73 -12.35 -4.32
C SER A 94 -6.69 -11.81 -5.31
N VAL A 95 -5.60 -12.54 -5.57
CA VAL A 95 -4.58 -12.14 -6.55
C VAL A 95 -5.16 -12.09 -7.96
N VAL A 96 -5.94 -13.09 -8.36
CA VAL A 96 -6.56 -13.10 -9.69
C VAL A 96 -7.54 -11.95 -9.83
N LEU A 97 -8.40 -11.74 -8.84
CA LEU A 97 -9.48 -10.76 -8.91
C LEU A 97 -8.97 -9.31 -8.78
N TYR A 98 -8.04 -9.04 -7.87
CA TYR A 98 -7.56 -7.68 -7.59
C TYR A 98 -6.33 -7.27 -8.41
N ILE A 99 -5.55 -8.23 -8.95
CA ILE A 99 -4.32 -7.92 -9.72
C ILE A 99 -4.47 -8.37 -11.17
N VAL A 100 -4.68 -9.67 -11.41
CA VAL A 100 -4.59 -10.24 -12.77
C VAL A 100 -5.70 -9.70 -13.69
N ILE A 101 -6.95 -9.73 -13.25
CA ILE A 101 -8.09 -9.28 -14.06
C ILE A 101 -7.96 -7.78 -14.43
N PRO A 102 -7.71 -6.85 -13.48
CA PRO A 102 -7.52 -5.44 -13.82
C PRO A 102 -6.37 -5.20 -14.80
N VAL A 103 -5.25 -5.91 -14.65
CA VAL A 103 -4.10 -5.79 -15.57
C VAL A 103 -4.46 -6.26 -16.98
N ILE A 104 -5.17 -7.39 -17.13
CA ILE A 104 -5.62 -7.88 -18.42
C ILE A 104 -6.54 -6.85 -19.09
N ILE A 105 -7.54 -6.35 -18.36
CA ILE A 105 -8.47 -5.33 -18.87
C ILE A 105 -7.71 -4.08 -19.30
N ALA A 106 -6.79 -3.57 -18.47
CA ALA A 106 -5.99 -2.39 -18.78
C ALA A 106 -5.14 -2.60 -20.05
N GLN A 107 -4.52 -3.77 -20.22
CA GLN A 107 -3.73 -4.08 -21.42
C GLN A 107 -4.59 -4.23 -22.67
N LEU A 108 -5.78 -4.82 -22.57
CA LEU A 108 -6.72 -4.91 -23.69
C LEU A 108 -7.18 -3.52 -24.13
N VAL A 109 -7.60 -2.67 -23.19
CA VAL A 109 -8.01 -1.29 -23.46
C VAL A 109 -6.86 -0.48 -24.08
N ARG A 110 -5.64 -0.62 -23.56
CA ARG A 110 -4.46 0.05 -24.13
C ARG A 110 -4.19 -0.41 -25.56
N ARG A 111 -4.24 -1.72 -25.83
CA ARG A 111 -4.01 -2.28 -27.17
C ARG A 111 -5.06 -1.81 -28.18
N THR A 112 -6.33 -1.80 -27.80
CA THR A 112 -7.41 -1.38 -28.70
C THR A 112 -7.33 0.11 -29.04
N LEU A 113 -7.03 0.97 -28.06
CA LEU A 113 -6.88 2.41 -28.28
C LEU A 113 -5.66 2.77 -29.13
N LEU A 114 -4.52 2.10 -28.91
CA LEU A 114 -3.35 2.29 -29.74
C LEU A 114 -3.59 1.83 -31.19
N ALA A 115 -4.37 0.77 -31.39
CA ALA A 115 -4.72 0.28 -32.72
C ALA A 115 -5.74 1.16 -33.46
N SER A 116 -6.69 1.79 -32.76
CA SER A 116 -7.75 2.59 -33.39
C SER A 116 -7.39 4.06 -33.57
N GLY A 117 -6.68 4.66 -32.62
CA GLY A 117 -6.42 6.11 -32.58
C GLY A 117 -5.02 6.50 -32.14
N GLY A 118 -4.09 5.53 -32.04
CA GLY A 118 -2.70 5.78 -31.69
C GLY A 118 -2.51 6.39 -30.30
N GLN A 119 -1.41 7.12 -30.12
CA GLN A 119 -1.04 7.71 -28.82
C GLN A 119 -2.06 8.75 -28.34
N ALA A 120 -2.62 9.56 -29.24
CA ALA A 120 -3.58 10.61 -28.89
C ALA A 120 -4.87 10.08 -28.25
N ALA A 121 -5.36 8.92 -28.70
CA ALA A 121 -6.53 8.28 -28.11
C ALA A 121 -6.26 7.77 -26.68
N LEU A 122 -5.05 7.26 -26.43
CA LEU A 122 -4.62 6.84 -25.10
C LEU A 122 -4.50 8.04 -24.15
N ASP A 123 -3.88 9.14 -24.62
CA ASP A 123 -3.68 10.34 -23.81
C ASP A 123 -5.03 10.97 -23.41
N ASN A 124 -6.01 11.02 -24.32
CA ASN A 124 -7.37 11.49 -24.02
C ASN A 124 -8.08 10.61 -22.97
N LEU A 125 -7.93 9.29 -23.05
CA LEU A 125 -8.46 8.39 -22.03
C LEU A 125 -7.79 8.65 -20.67
N MET A 126 -6.47 8.81 -20.64
CA MET A 126 -5.72 9.08 -19.41
C MET A 126 -6.18 10.37 -18.73
N GLN A 127 -6.45 11.43 -19.48
CA GLN A 127 -6.99 12.69 -18.95
C GLN A 127 -8.36 12.51 -18.29
N THR A 128 -9.17 11.57 -18.77
CA THR A 128 -10.50 11.28 -18.22
C THR A 128 -10.44 10.35 -17.00
N LEU A 129 -9.52 9.37 -17.01
CA LEU A 129 -9.36 8.40 -15.92
C LEU A 129 -8.66 9.00 -14.69
N GLN A 130 -7.76 9.96 -14.86
CA GLN A 130 -7.04 10.60 -13.78
C GLN A 130 -7.98 11.21 -12.71
N PRO A 131 -8.98 12.07 -13.04
CA PRO A 131 -9.91 12.59 -12.04
C PRO A 131 -10.84 11.50 -11.48
N LEU A 132 -11.24 10.50 -12.28
CA LEU A 132 -12.07 9.39 -11.80
C LEU A 132 -11.35 8.57 -10.72
N SER A 133 -10.06 8.29 -10.90
CA SER A 133 -9.22 7.60 -9.92
C SER A 133 -9.14 8.37 -8.61
N LEU A 134 -9.02 9.70 -8.67
CA LEU A 134 -9.01 10.56 -7.48
C LEU A 134 -10.34 10.50 -6.74
N VAL A 135 -11.46 10.58 -7.45
CA VAL A 135 -12.80 10.47 -6.86
C VAL A 135 -13.00 9.11 -6.20
N ALA A 136 -12.61 8.01 -6.85
CA ALA A 136 -12.70 6.67 -6.29
C ALA A 136 -11.85 6.50 -5.02
N LEU A 137 -10.63 7.04 -5.02
CA LEU A 137 -9.73 7.01 -3.87
C LEU A 137 -10.30 7.82 -2.70
N LEU A 138 -10.80 9.02 -2.95
CA LEU A 138 -11.45 9.85 -1.93
C LEU A 138 -12.73 9.21 -1.40
N ALA A 139 -13.56 8.62 -2.27
CA ALA A 139 -14.74 7.88 -1.85
C ALA A 139 -14.38 6.70 -0.95
N THR A 140 -13.33 5.95 -1.29
CA THR A 140 -12.82 4.85 -0.46
C THR A 140 -12.35 5.35 0.90
N LEU A 141 -11.66 6.49 0.95
CA LEU A 141 -11.24 7.12 2.20
C LEU A 141 -12.44 7.53 3.05
N ILE A 142 -13.44 8.19 2.46
CA ILE A 142 -14.67 8.58 3.16
C ILE A 142 -15.38 7.35 3.75
N LEU A 143 -15.50 6.27 2.96
CA LEU A 143 -16.11 5.02 3.43
C LEU A 143 -15.31 4.38 4.56
N LEU A 144 -13.99 4.33 4.45
CA LEU A 144 -13.11 3.76 5.48
C LEU A 144 -13.23 4.52 6.80
N PHE A 145 -13.17 5.86 6.76
CA PHE A 145 -13.37 6.69 7.95
C PHE A 145 -14.81 6.62 8.48
N GLY A 146 -15.81 6.49 7.60
CA GLY A 146 -17.20 6.30 7.99
C GLY A 146 -17.40 4.99 8.75
N PHE A 147 -16.82 3.89 8.30
CA PHE A 147 -16.94 2.59 8.95
C PHE A 147 -16.06 2.45 10.20
N GLN A 148 -14.90 3.11 10.25
CA GLN A 148 -14.01 3.07 11.43
C GLN A 148 -14.21 4.24 12.41
N GLY A 149 -15.17 5.14 12.17
CA GLY A 149 -15.35 6.37 12.95
C GLY A 149 -15.55 6.13 14.44
N GLU A 150 -16.37 5.15 14.83
CA GLU A 150 -16.59 4.82 16.25
C GLU A 150 -15.31 4.37 16.96
N GLN A 151 -14.50 3.54 16.30
CA GLN A 151 -13.21 3.09 16.84
C GLN A 151 -12.21 4.23 16.97
N ILE A 152 -12.20 5.16 16.00
CA ILE A 152 -11.34 6.36 16.05
C ILE A 152 -11.66 7.22 17.27
N ILE A 153 -12.95 7.41 17.58
CA ILE A 153 -13.38 8.21 18.74
C ILE A 153 -13.16 7.47 20.06
N ALA A 154 -13.32 6.14 20.07
CA ALA A 154 -13.17 5.32 21.27
C ALA A 154 -11.71 5.17 21.73
N GLN A 155 -10.74 5.18 20.80
CA GLN A 155 -9.32 4.85 21.10
C GLN A 155 -8.31 5.90 20.59
N PRO A 156 -8.48 7.21 20.88
CA PRO A 156 -7.62 8.26 20.33
C PRO A 156 -6.16 8.14 20.79
N THR A 157 -5.94 7.76 22.06
CA THR A 157 -4.59 7.62 22.63
C THR A 157 -3.81 6.48 21.98
N ILE A 158 -4.46 5.34 21.70
CA ILE A 158 -3.82 4.20 21.03
C ILE A 158 -3.41 4.59 19.62
N ILE A 159 -4.30 5.24 18.87
CA ILE A 159 -4.01 5.72 17.51
C ILE A 159 -2.83 6.70 17.52
N ALA A 160 -2.79 7.64 18.47
CA ALA A 160 -1.69 8.57 18.61
C ALA A 160 -0.35 7.86 18.87
N LEU A 161 -0.33 6.85 19.74
CA LEU A 161 0.87 6.04 20.03
C LEU A 161 1.33 5.25 18.78
N LEU A 162 0.39 4.66 18.04
CA LEU A 162 0.68 3.94 16.79
C LEU A 162 1.17 4.87 15.68
N ALA A 163 0.71 6.12 15.66
CA ALA A 163 1.13 7.11 14.67
C ALA A 163 2.62 7.49 14.83
N VAL A 164 3.19 7.44 16.04
CA VAL A 164 4.59 7.80 16.29
C VAL A 164 5.58 6.97 15.43
N PRO A 165 5.63 5.62 15.51
CA PRO A 165 6.55 4.85 14.68
C PRO A 165 6.27 5.00 13.20
N ILE A 166 5.00 5.17 12.79
CA ILE A 166 4.59 5.43 11.41
C ILE A 166 5.22 6.72 10.89
N LEU A 167 5.07 7.82 11.63
CA LEU A 167 5.61 9.12 11.26
C LEU A 167 7.15 9.10 11.21
N ILE A 168 7.79 8.49 12.21
CA ILE A 168 9.25 8.35 12.23
C ILE A 168 9.74 7.65 10.97
N GLN A 169 9.13 6.52 10.60
CA GLN A 169 9.53 5.83 9.37
C GLN A 169 9.23 6.66 8.12
N SER A 170 8.01 7.21 8.03
CA SER A 170 7.55 7.94 6.85
C SER A 170 8.41 9.18 6.56
N ILE A 171 8.99 9.80 7.58
CA ILE A 171 9.91 10.93 7.43
C ILE A 171 11.35 10.46 7.22
N SER A 172 11.76 9.40 7.92
CA SER A 172 13.12 8.87 7.82
C SER A 172 13.42 8.38 6.41
N ILE A 173 12.55 7.57 5.78
CA ILE A 173 12.82 6.98 4.46
C ILE A 173 13.19 8.06 3.40
N PRO A 174 12.35 9.09 3.15
CA PRO A 174 12.73 10.15 2.22
C PRO A 174 13.89 11.00 2.76
N GLY A 175 13.98 11.26 4.06
CA GLY A 175 15.08 12.03 4.65
C GLY A 175 16.46 11.42 4.38
N TRP A 176 16.58 10.09 4.53
CA TRP A 176 17.79 9.35 4.17
C TRP A 176 18.05 9.37 2.66
N ALA A 177 16.99 9.23 1.84
CA ALA A 177 17.13 9.29 0.38
C ALA A 177 17.64 10.65 -0.12
N TYR A 178 17.17 11.76 0.48
CA TYR A 178 17.65 13.12 0.15
C TYR A 178 19.06 13.40 0.65
N LEU A 179 19.47 12.83 1.79
CA LEU A 179 20.83 13.01 2.33
C LEU A 179 21.89 12.22 1.55
N LEU A 180 21.51 11.10 0.94
CA LEU A 180 22.42 10.21 0.21
C LEU A 180 22.55 10.55 -1.29
N ASN A 181 21.83 11.57 -1.77
CA ASN A 181 21.80 12.02 -3.16
C ASN A 181 22.39 13.42 -3.31
#